data_AF-A0A239F0N8-F1
#
_entry.id   AF-A0A239F0N8-F1
#
_cell.length_a   1.000
_cell.length_b   1.000
_cell.length_c   1.000
_cell.angle_alpha   90.00
_cell.angle_beta   90.00
_cell.angle_gamma   90.00
#
_symmetry.space_group_name_H-M   'P 1'
#
loop_
_entity.id
_entity.type
_entity.pdbx_description
1 polymer ?
#
loop_
_entity_poly.entity_id
_entity_poly.type
_entity_poly.pdbx_seq_one_letter_code
_entity_poly.pdbx_strand_id
1 'polypeptide(L)'
;MGTFVLLTALNTGHDGGAGTIHANSPAEVPPRLEALAALGGMDRVALHSQLGAAVQVVLHVHRSHDGTRRLREIAIVVPDVDGRVTIVPAWSSSGPVDRGREMLDALIERRTA
;
A
#
# COMPACT_ATOMS: atom_id res chain seq x y z
N MET A 1 19.07 13.53 10.50
CA MET A 1 17.92 14.15 9.79
C MET A 1 17.60 13.30 8.58
N GLY A 2 16.96 12.14 8.80
CA GLY A 2 16.63 11.17 7.75
C GLY A 2 15.23 11.45 7.24
N THR A 3 15.12 12.31 6.23
CA THR A 3 13.84 12.74 5.67
C THR A 3 13.13 11.54 5.05
N PHE A 4 11.97 11.16 5.58
CA PHE A 4 11.08 10.16 4.98
C PHE A 4 10.38 10.78 3.76
N VAL A 5 11.15 11.02 2.69
CA VAL A 5 10.75 11.81 1.52
C VAL A 5 9.53 11.22 0.84
N LEU A 6 9.39 9.89 0.79
CA LEU A 6 8.32 9.23 0.06
C LEU A 6 6.93 9.56 0.63
N LEU A 7 6.64 9.24 1.90
CA LEU A 7 5.32 9.54 2.47
C LEU A 7 5.08 11.04 2.60
N THR A 8 6.13 11.83 2.85
CA THR A 8 5.99 13.29 2.91
C THR A 8 5.56 13.83 1.54
N ALA A 9 6.20 13.39 0.46
CA ALA A 9 5.87 13.80 -0.91
C ALA A 9 4.49 13.31 -1.37
N LEU A 10 4.07 12.12 -0.94
CA LEU A 10 2.72 11.62 -1.24
C LEU A 10 1.63 12.41 -0.49
N ASN A 11 1.94 13.02 0.67
CA ASN A 11 1.01 13.82 1.45
C ASN A 11 1.01 15.32 1.09
N THR A 12 1.87 15.81 0.19
CA THR A 12 1.94 17.24 -0.19
C THR A 12 0.97 17.65 -1.31
N GLY A 13 -0.06 16.84 -1.60
CA GLY A 13 -1.14 17.22 -2.51
C GLY A 13 -0.90 16.96 -4.00
N HIS A 14 -0.04 15.99 -4.34
CA HIS A 14 0.01 15.46 -5.70
C HIS A 14 -0.90 14.23 -5.82
N ASP A 15 -2.09 14.44 -6.38
CA ASP A 15 -2.92 13.33 -6.85
C ASP A 15 -2.12 12.49 -7.86
N GLY A 16 -2.10 11.17 -7.67
CA GLY A 16 -1.41 10.22 -8.56
C GLY A 16 0.04 9.89 -8.18
N GLY A 17 0.49 10.24 -6.98
CA GLY A 17 1.80 9.79 -6.48
C GLY A 17 1.92 8.27 -6.36
N ALA A 18 3.07 7.72 -6.76
CA ALA A 18 3.36 6.29 -6.66
C ALA A 18 4.81 6.05 -6.23
N GLY A 19 5.05 4.90 -5.59
CA GLY A 19 6.38 4.48 -5.15
C GLY A 19 6.53 2.97 -5.22
N THR A 20 7.76 2.49 -5.04
CA THR A 20 8.04 1.04 -4.95
C THR A 20 8.74 0.72 -3.64
N ILE A 21 8.38 -0.43 -3.07
CA ILE A 21 9.03 -1.01 -1.88
C ILE A 21 9.21 -2.50 -2.12
N HIS A 22 10.34 -3.03 -1.66
CA HIS A 22 10.59 -4.46 -1.75
C HIS A 22 9.86 -5.20 -0.62
N ALA A 23 8.85 -6.01 -0.95
CA ALA A 23 8.09 -6.85 -0.03
C ALA A 23 7.74 -8.18 -0.69
N ASN A 24 7.65 -9.27 0.10
CA ASN A 24 7.29 -10.59 -0.43
C ASN A 24 5.77 -10.83 -0.46
N SER A 25 5.00 -9.93 0.16
CA SER A 25 3.55 -9.92 0.19
C SER A 25 3.03 -8.49 0.42
N PRO A 26 1.78 -8.17 0.06
CA PRO A 26 1.21 -6.86 0.37
C PRO A 26 1.13 -6.60 1.88
N ALA A 27 0.82 -7.62 2.69
CA ALA A 27 0.71 -7.52 4.15
C ALA A 27 2.04 -7.13 4.83
N GLU A 28 3.16 -7.36 4.15
CA GLU A 28 4.51 -7.00 4.59
C GLU A 28 4.86 -5.52 4.40
N VAL A 29 4.02 -4.74 3.70
CA VAL A 29 4.26 -3.33 3.41
C VAL A 29 4.19 -2.46 4.68
N PRO A 30 3.12 -2.50 5.52
CA PRO A 30 3.08 -1.72 6.75
C PRO A 30 4.28 -1.95 7.69
N PRO A 31 4.67 -3.19 8.08
CA PRO A 31 5.79 -3.39 9.00
C PRO A 31 7.14 -2.95 8.43
N ARG A 32 7.33 -2.99 7.10
CA ARG A 32 8.54 -2.45 6.47
C ARG A 32 8.59 -0.94 6.52
N LEU A 33 7.45 -0.28 6.27
CA LEU A 33 7.36 1.17 6.40
C LEU A 33 7.54 1.60 7.86
N GLU A 34 7.07 0.81 8.83
CA GLU A 34 7.33 1.00 10.26
C GLU A 34 8.83 0.97 10.58
N ALA A 35 9.55 -0.03 10.07
CA ALA A 35 11.00 -0.13 10.26
C ALA A 35 11.74 1.07 9.65
N LEU A 36 11.36 1.49 8.43
CA LEU A 36 11.95 2.65 7.78
C LEU A 36 11.61 3.96 8.51
N ALA A 37 10.39 4.09 9.04
CA ALA A 37 9.97 5.25 9.80
C ALA A 37 10.74 5.37 11.11
N ALA A 38 10.97 4.26 11.80
CA ALA A 38 11.77 4.21 13.02
C ALA A 38 13.21 4.69 12.76
N LEU A 39 13.83 4.29 11.64
CA LEU A 39 15.15 4.79 11.23
C LEU A 39 15.14 6.28 10.85
N GLY A 40 14.01 6.77 10.32
CA GLY A 40 13.79 8.17 9.97
C GLY A 40 13.38 9.07 11.14
N GLY A 41 13.12 8.51 12.33
CA GLY A 41 12.62 9.24 13.50
C GLY A 41 11.13 9.62 13.45
N MET A 42 10.35 8.96 12.59
CA MET A 42 8.89 9.13 12.53
C MET A 42 8.22 8.12 13.46
N ASP A 43 7.29 8.59 14.29
CA ASP A 43 6.54 7.70 15.17
C ASP A 43 5.53 6.85 14.39
N ARG A 44 5.17 5.71 14.98
CA ARG A 44 4.31 4.71 14.32
C ARG A 44 2.90 5.22 14.06
N VAL A 45 2.37 6.09 14.91
CA VAL A 45 1.00 6.63 14.76
C VAL A 45 0.97 7.62 13.59
N ALA A 46 1.93 8.54 13.54
CA ALA A 46 2.10 9.45 12.42
C ALA A 46 2.31 8.71 11.10
N LEU A 47 3.11 7.63 11.10
CA LEU A 47 3.29 6.78 9.94
C LEU A 47 1.96 6.22 9.42
N HIS A 48 1.17 5.54 10.27
CA HIS A 48 -0.08 4.93 9.82
C HIS A 48 -1.09 5.99 9.37
N SER A 49 -1.14 7.13 10.04
CA SER A 49 -1.98 8.26 9.62
C SER A 49 -1.59 8.76 8.24
N GLN A 50 -0.29 8.97 7.98
CA GLN A 50 0.21 9.42 6.68
C GLN A 50 0.01 8.37 5.60
N LEU A 51 0.22 7.08 5.92
CA LEU A 51 0.08 5.98 4.98
C LEU A 51 -1.38 5.77 4.56
N GLY A 52 -2.31 5.82 5.51
CA GLY A 52 -3.75 5.67 5.23
C GLY A 52 -4.33 6.84 4.44
N ALA A 53 -3.77 8.04 4.59
CA ALA A 53 -4.16 9.21 3.80
C ALA A 53 -3.56 9.18 2.38
N ALA A 54 -2.31 8.73 2.24
CA ALA A 54 -1.55 8.84 1.00
C ALA A 54 -1.68 7.64 0.04
N VAL A 55 -1.93 6.44 0.55
CA VAL A 55 -1.89 5.21 -0.23
C VAL A 55 -3.22 4.48 -0.15
N GLN A 56 -3.80 4.20 -1.31
CA GLN A 56 -5.11 3.55 -1.43
C GLN A 56 -4.98 2.09 -1.89
N VAL A 57 -3.98 1.80 -2.74
CA VAL A 57 -3.81 0.50 -3.40
C VAL A 57 -2.35 0.08 -3.34
N VAL A 58 -2.13 -1.21 -3.08
CA VAL A 58 -0.83 -1.89 -3.18
C VAL A 58 -0.88 -2.88 -4.31
N LEU A 59 0.06 -2.75 -5.26
CA LEU A 59 0.25 -3.67 -6.38
C LEU A 59 1.47 -4.54 -6.09
N HIS A 60 1.25 -5.83 -5.82
CA HIS A 60 2.34 -6.76 -5.57
C HIS A 60 2.73 -7.47 -6.87
N VAL A 61 3.96 -7.20 -7.31
CA VAL A 61 4.54 -7.75 -8.54
C VAL A 61 5.59 -8.79 -8.17
N HIS A 62 5.44 -9.99 -8.73
CA HIS A 62 6.40 -11.08 -8.57
C HIS A 62 7.19 -11.28 -9.86
N ARG A 63 8.47 -11.67 -9.73
CA ARG A 63 9.30 -12.07 -10.87
C ARG A 63 9.25 -13.58 -11.02
N SER A 64 8.58 -14.04 -12.07
CA SER A 64 8.47 -15.46 -12.42
C SER A 64 9.83 -16.08 -12.73
N HIS A 65 9.91 -17.41 -12.71
CA HIS A 65 11.13 -18.16 -13.02
C HIS A 65 11.67 -17.89 -14.43
N ASP A 66 10.79 -17.53 -15.37
CA ASP A 66 11.13 -17.10 -16.74
C ASP A 66 11.70 -15.66 -16.80
N GLY A 67 11.89 -15.01 -15.64
CA GLY A 67 12.40 -13.65 -15.53
C GLY A 67 11.35 -12.56 -15.74
N THR A 68 10.12 -12.91 -16.14
CA THR A 68 9.04 -11.95 -16.41
C THR A 68 8.40 -11.44 -15.11
N ARG A 69 8.09 -10.14 -15.07
CA ARG A 69 7.35 -9.53 -13.96
C ARG A 69 5.86 -9.66 -14.21
N ARG A 70 5.12 -10.18 -13.23
CA ARG A 70 3.67 -10.35 -13.31
C ARG A 70 3.03 -9.81 -12.05
N LEU A 71 1.89 -9.13 -12.21
CA LEU A 71 1.05 -8.75 -11.10
C LEU A 71 0.53 -10.02 -10.42
N ARG A 72 0.85 -10.17 -9.13
CA ARG A 72 0.44 -11.32 -8.33
C ARG A 72 -0.81 -11.02 -7.51
N GLU A 73 -0.88 -9.81 -6.99
CA GLU A 73 -1.95 -9.41 -6.08
C GLU A 73 -2.20 -7.90 -6.15
N ILE A 74 -3.47 -7.51 -6.00
CA ILE A 74 -3.90 -6.14 -5.75
C ILE A 74 -4.54 -6.14 -4.37
N ALA A 75 -4.15 -5.21 -3.53
CA ALA A 75 -4.72 -5.06 -2.20
C ALA A 75 -5.06 -3.61 -1.89
N ILE A 76 -6.10 -3.41 -1.09
CA ILE A 76 -6.56 -2.10 -0.64
C ILE A 76 -5.96 -1.80 0.73
N VAL A 77 -5.50 -0.57 0.90
CA VAL A 77 -5.09 -0.05 2.20
C VAL A 77 -6.34 0.41 2.93
N VAL A 78 -6.59 -0.13 4.12
CA VAL A 78 -7.76 0.22 4.93
C VAL A 78 -7.31 0.61 6.34
N PRO A 79 -7.94 1.62 6.95
CA PRO A 79 -7.76 1.87 8.37
C PRO A 79 -8.40 0.73 9.18
N ASP A 80 -7.71 0.33 10.23
CA ASP A 80 -8.15 -0.61 11.26
C ASP A 80 -8.68 0.17 12.47
N VAL A 81 -9.39 -0.53 13.36
CA VAL A 81 -10.04 0.07 14.55
C VAL A 81 -9.06 0.77 15.49
N ASP A 82 -7.79 0.32 15.50
CA ASP A 82 -6.72 0.89 16.32
C ASP A 82 -5.99 2.08 15.65
N GLY A 83 -6.51 2.59 14.53
CA GLY A 83 -5.87 3.66 13.75
C GLY A 83 -4.64 3.20 12.95
N ARG A 84 -4.41 1.89 12.89
CA ARG A 84 -3.37 1.28 12.04
C ARG A 84 -3.90 1.11 10.63
N VAL A 85 -2.99 1.02 9.66
CA VAL A 85 -3.39 0.54 8.34
C VAL A 85 -3.22 -0.96 8.23
N THR A 86 -4.18 -1.62 7.61
CA THR A 86 -4.12 -3.01 7.21
C THR A 86 -4.29 -3.12 5.70
N ILE A 87 -3.86 -4.26 5.16
CA ILE A 87 -3.87 -4.52 3.73
C ILE A 87 -4.89 -5.62 3.47
N VAL A 88 -5.93 -5.31 2.69
CA VAL A 88 -7.01 -6.23 2.36
C VAL A 88 -6.86 -6.65 0.90
N PRO A 89 -6.59 -7.93 0.61
CA PRO A 89 -6.53 -8.43 -0.75
C PRO A 89 -7.86 -8.15 -1.48
N ALA A 90 -7.76 -7.63 -2.70
CA ALA A 90 -8.89 -7.35 -3.58
C ALA A 90 -8.87 -8.19 -4.87
N TRP A 91 -7.68 -8.65 -5.28
CA TRP A 91 -7.51 -9.53 -6.43
C TRP A 91 -6.22 -10.35 -6.30
N SER A 92 -6.23 -11.59 -6.80
CA SER A 92 -5.05 -12.45 -6.88
C SER A 92 -5.03 -13.22 -8.19
N SER A 93 -3.85 -13.42 -8.76
CA SER A 93 -3.70 -14.34 -9.90
C SER A 93 -3.72 -15.82 -9.52
N SER A 94 -3.76 -16.17 -8.22
CA SER A 94 -3.74 -17.56 -7.74
C SER A 94 -5.12 -18.17 -7.50
N GLY A 95 -6.17 -17.36 -7.41
CA GLY A 95 -7.45 -17.83 -6.90
C GLY A 95 -8.35 -16.70 -6.42
N PRO A 96 -9.53 -17.04 -5.89
CA PRO A 96 -10.56 -16.07 -5.55
C PRO A 96 -10.14 -15.17 -4.38
N VAL A 97 -10.63 -13.94 -4.42
CA VAL A 97 -10.43 -12.91 -3.42
C VAL A 97 -11.71 -12.11 -3.31
N ASP A 98 -12.34 -12.14 -2.13
CA ASP A 98 -13.69 -11.57 -1.97
C ASP A 98 -13.68 -10.27 -1.16
N ARG A 99 -12.86 -10.17 -0.11
CA ARG A 99 -13.00 -9.12 0.92
C ARG A 99 -12.70 -7.70 0.43
N GLY A 100 -11.69 -7.52 -0.41
CA GLY A 100 -11.29 -6.19 -0.91
C GLY A 100 -11.87 -5.83 -2.27
N ARG A 101 -12.60 -6.75 -2.93
CA ARG A 101 -12.99 -6.59 -4.33
C ARG A 101 -13.98 -5.44 -4.52
N GLU A 102 -15.04 -5.40 -3.71
CA GLU A 102 -16.03 -4.32 -3.74
C GLU A 102 -15.41 -2.94 -3.44
N MET A 103 -14.41 -2.90 -2.54
CA MET A 103 -13.70 -1.68 -2.20
C MET A 103 -12.85 -1.16 -3.36
N LEU A 104 -12.21 -2.08 -4.10
CA LEU A 104 -11.45 -1.75 -5.31
C LEU A 104 -12.37 -1.22 -6.41
N ASP A 105 -13.50 -1.90 -6.65
CA ASP A 105 -14.47 -1.47 -7.67
C ASP A 105 -15.02 -0.07 -7.34
N ALA A 106 -15.39 0.20 -6.10
CA ALA A 106 -15.82 1.52 -5.65
C ALA A 106 -14.72 2.59 -5.76
N LEU A 107 -13.44 2.22 -5.59
CA LEU A 107 -12.32 3.14 -5.81
C LEU A 107 -12.17 3.51 -7.29
N ILE A 108 -12.32 2.52 -8.18
CA ILE A 108 -12.24 2.73 -9.64
C ILE A 108 -13.38 3.64 -10.08
N GLU A 109 -14.62 3.35 -9.68
CA GLU A 109 -15.80 4.14 -10.03
C GLU A 109 -15.64 5.63 -9.65
N ARG A 110 -15.16 5.90 -8.42
CA ARG A 110 -14.89 7.27 -7.94
C ARG A 110 -13.82 8.02 -8.72
N ARG A 111 -12.96 7.32 -9.47
CA ARG A 111 -11.84 7.90 -10.24
C ARG A 111 -12.14 8.01 -11.73
N THR A 112 -13.16 7.29 -12.20
CA THR A 112 -13.60 7.29 -13.60
C THR A 112 -14.83 8.15 -13.87
N ALA A 113 -15.50 8.63 -12.82
CA ALA A 113 -16.59 9.60 -12.88
C ALA A 113 -16.05 11.04 -13.02
#